data_AF-A0A800D7B5-F1
#
_entry.id   AF-A0A800D7B5-F1
#
_cell.length_a   1.000
_cell.length_b   1.000
_cell.length_c   1.000
_cell.angle_alpha   90.00
_cell.angle_beta   90.00
_cell.angle_gamma   90.00
#
_symmetry.space_group_name_H-M   'P 1'
#
loop_
_entity.id
_entity.type
_entity.pdbx_description
1 polymer ?
#
loop_
_entity_poly.entity_id
_entity_poly.type
_entity_poly.pdbx_seq_one_letter_code
_entity_poly.pdbx_strand_id
1 'polypeptide(L)'
;MNRKQLLAAETFHYSYAHYADHLGGNIRFDKWMPRDVDTLERAEREGWDDTRLARALEVPEDRVEFWRESYRRAKDIVDAPTPAESFRRGVRYSIRDAVEEGLTDEKAIEQLVTQICYRAADLAYLLDLTDERLSDYSEELREEPGFDLEGITQ
;
A
#
# COMPACT_ATOMS: atom_id res chain seq x y z
N MET A 1 8.45 -9.26 7.76
CA MET A 1 7.39 -9.85 6.89
C MET A 1 7.96 -10.17 5.51
N ASN A 2 7.34 -11.07 4.74
CA ASN A 2 7.68 -11.28 3.33
C ASN A 2 6.78 -10.45 2.38
N ARG A 3 7.13 -10.37 1.09
CA ARG A 3 6.35 -9.61 0.08
C ARG A 3 4.85 -9.92 0.11
N LYS A 4 4.47 -11.19 0.22
CA LYS A 4 3.06 -11.61 0.25
C LYS A 4 2.32 -11.03 1.46
N GLN A 5 2.98 -11.01 2.63
CA GLN A 5 2.43 -10.42 3.84
C GLN A 5 2.33 -8.89 3.73
N LEU A 6 3.29 -8.22 3.11
CA LEU A 6 3.21 -6.77 2.84
C LEU A 6 2.04 -6.45 1.90
N LEU A 7 1.89 -7.21 0.80
CA LEU A 7 0.74 -7.08 -0.10
C LEU A 7 -0.58 -7.32 0.61
N ALA A 8 -0.64 -8.29 1.52
CA ALA A 8 -1.83 -8.56 2.31
C ALA A 8 -2.13 -7.43 3.31
N ALA A 9 -1.12 -6.84 3.94
CA ALA A 9 -1.31 -5.65 4.77
C ALA A 9 -1.92 -4.49 3.95
N GLU A 10 -1.31 -4.13 2.82
CA GLU A 10 -1.78 -3.03 1.98
C GLU A 10 -3.16 -3.28 1.36
N THR A 11 -3.39 -4.49 0.80
CA THR A 11 -4.67 -4.83 0.13
C THR A 11 -5.85 -4.75 1.10
N PHE A 12 -5.61 -5.04 2.38
CA PHE A 12 -6.63 -5.02 3.42
C PHE A 12 -6.53 -3.80 4.36
N HIS A 13 -5.74 -2.79 3.97
CA HIS A 13 -5.62 -1.50 4.66
C HIS A 13 -5.14 -1.59 6.12
N TYR A 14 -4.18 -2.48 6.41
CA TYR A 14 -3.48 -2.56 7.69
C TYR A 14 -2.09 -1.95 7.55
N SER A 15 -1.65 -1.21 8.58
CA SER A 15 -0.24 -0.86 8.71
C SER A 15 0.61 -2.12 8.91
N TYR A 16 1.87 -2.05 8.48
CA TYR A 16 2.80 -3.17 8.54
C TYR A 16 3.08 -3.63 9.96
N ALA A 17 3.26 -2.69 10.88
CA ALA A 17 3.45 -3.01 12.30
C ALA A 17 2.23 -3.76 12.86
N HIS A 18 1.02 -3.25 12.61
CA HIS A 18 -0.20 -3.90 13.07
C HIS A 18 -0.36 -5.30 12.46
N TYR A 19 -0.08 -5.46 11.16
CA TYR A 19 -0.15 -6.77 10.53
C TYR A 19 0.87 -7.75 11.12
N ALA A 20 2.11 -7.30 11.34
CA ALA A 20 3.17 -8.10 11.91
C ALA A 20 2.86 -8.59 13.33
N ASP A 21 2.25 -7.76 14.16
CA ASP A 21 1.86 -8.11 15.55
C ASP A 21 0.84 -9.26 15.60
N HIS A 22 0.09 -9.48 14.53
CA HIS A 22 -0.93 -10.52 14.45
C HIS A 22 -0.45 -11.82 13.78
N LEU A 23 0.79 -11.83 13.27
CA LEU A 23 1.37 -13.03 12.66
C LEU A 23 1.71 -14.09 13.72
N GLY A 24 1.47 -15.36 13.37
CA GLY A 24 1.77 -16.50 14.21
C GLY A 24 0.72 -16.82 15.28
N GLY A 25 -0.40 -16.08 15.32
CA GLY A 25 -1.48 -16.29 16.28
C GLY A 25 -2.89 -16.14 15.70
N ASN A 26 -3.04 -15.67 14.46
CA ASN A 26 -4.34 -15.35 13.88
C ASN A 26 -4.46 -15.84 12.43
N ILE A 27 -5.33 -16.83 12.23
CA ILE A 27 -5.54 -17.49 10.93
C ILE A 27 -5.89 -16.53 9.79
N ARG A 28 -6.53 -15.39 10.11
CA ARG A 28 -6.87 -14.36 9.14
C ARG A 28 -5.60 -13.77 8.49
N PHE A 29 -4.63 -13.39 9.32
CA PHE A 29 -3.35 -12.81 8.90
C PHE A 29 -2.41 -13.89 8.36
N ASP A 30 -2.42 -15.08 8.97
CA ASP A 30 -1.48 -16.15 8.60
C ASP A 30 -1.87 -16.87 7.31
N LYS A 31 -3.16 -16.97 6.98
CA LYS A 31 -3.65 -17.83 5.89
C LYS A 31 -4.64 -17.18 4.95
N TRP A 32 -5.69 -16.53 5.47
CA TRP A 32 -6.79 -16.08 4.60
C TRP A 32 -6.38 -14.89 3.74
N MET A 33 -5.88 -13.81 4.34
CA MET A 33 -5.45 -12.63 3.57
C MET A 33 -4.31 -12.94 2.58
N PRO A 34 -3.26 -13.71 2.95
CA PRO A 34 -2.25 -14.12 1.98
C PRO A 34 -2.80 -14.99 0.83
N ARG A 35 -3.79 -15.85 1.09
CA ARG A 35 -4.46 -16.66 0.06
C ARG A 35 -5.26 -15.78 -0.91
N ASP A 36 -5.93 -14.76 -0.40
CA ASP A 36 -6.71 -13.84 -1.22
C ASP A 36 -5.78 -13.03 -2.14
N VAL A 37 -4.62 -12.60 -1.63
CA VAL A 37 -3.56 -11.98 -2.43
C VAL A 37 -3.06 -12.91 -3.52
N ASP A 38 -2.78 -14.19 -3.22
CA ASP A 38 -2.39 -15.17 -4.24
C ASP A 38 -3.46 -15.33 -5.32
N THR A 39 -4.73 -15.28 -4.93
CA THR A 39 -5.88 -15.39 -5.84
C THR A 39 -5.97 -14.17 -6.74
N LEU A 40 -5.82 -12.96 -6.19
CA LEU A 40 -5.80 -11.70 -6.92
C LEU A 40 -4.62 -11.64 -7.91
N GLU A 41 -3.41 -11.96 -7.46
CA GLU A 41 -2.20 -11.97 -8.30
C GLU A 41 -2.35 -12.96 -9.47
N ARG A 42 -2.90 -14.14 -9.19
CA ARG A 42 -3.18 -15.14 -10.22
C ARG A 42 -4.24 -14.65 -11.20
N ALA A 43 -5.31 -14.02 -10.71
CA ALA A 43 -6.39 -13.50 -11.54
C ALA A 43 -5.92 -12.39 -12.48
N GLU A 44 -5.02 -11.51 -12.04
CA GLU A 44 -4.40 -10.51 -12.92
C GLU A 44 -3.53 -11.16 -13.99
N ARG A 45 -2.65 -12.09 -13.59
CA ARG A 45 -1.72 -12.75 -14.51
C ARG A 45 -2.43 -13.57 -15.58
N GLU A 46 -3.53 -14.22 -15.23
CA GLU A 46 -4.29 -15.10 -16.13
C GLU A 46 -5.50 -14.38 -16.80
N GLY A 47 -5.75 -13.11 -16.50
CA GLY A 47 -6.85 -12.35 -17.08
C GLY A 47 -8.24 -12.91 -16.76
N TRP A 48 -8.50 -13.25 -15.49
CA TRP A 48 -9.81 -13.79 -15.07
C TRP A 48 -10.91 -12.73 -15.22
N ASP A 49 -12.12 -13.17 -15.59
CA ASP A 49 -13.33 -12.35 -15.50
C ASP A 49 -13.79 -12.16 -14.05
N ASP A 50 -14.74 -11.24 -13.84
CA ASP A 50 -15.21 -10.87 -12.52
C ASP A 50 -16.02 -11.97 -11.85
N THR A 51 -16.84 -12.70 -12.59
CA THR A 51 -17.58 -13.86 -12.07
C THR A 51 -16.65 -14.93 -11.51
N ARG A 52 -15.57 -15.27 -12.22
CA ARG A 52 -14.56 -16.24 -11.77
C ARG A 52 -13.81 -15.74 -10.54
N LEU A 53 -13.44 -14.45 -10.52
CA LEU A 53 -12.72 -13.85 -9.40
C LEU A 53 -13.61 -13.76 -8.15
N ALA A 54 -14.86 -13.31 -8.28
CA ALA A 54 -15.86 -13.25 -7.22
C ALA A 54 -16.00 -14.61 -6.52
N ARG A 55 -16.14 -15.68 -7.32
CA ARG A 55 -16.27 -17.05 -6.80
C ARG A 55 -15.01 -17.52 -6.07
N ALA A 56 -13.83 -17.16 -6.57
CA ALA A 56 -12.58 -17.59 -5.97
C ALA A 56 -12.25 -16.85 -4.65
N LEU A 57 -12.63 -15.58 -4.56
CA LEU A 57 -12.52 -14.75 -3.36
C LEU A 57 -13.70 -14.92 -2.38
N GLU A 58 -14.76 -15.63 -2.79
CA GLU A 58 -15.99 -15.79 -2.01
C GLU A 58 -16.67 -14.44 -1.67
N VAL A 59 -16.63 -13.50 -2.62
CA VAL A 59 -17.23 -12.16 -2.51
C VAL A 59 -18.31 -11.94 -3.57
N PRO A 60 -19.25 -11.00 -3.34
CA PRO A 60 -20.17 -10.54 -4.37
C PRO A 60 -19.44 -9.97 -5.61
N GLU A 61 -20.02 -10.15 -6.81
CA GLU A 61 -19.41 -9.70 -8.07
C GLU A 61 -19.26 -8.18 -8.15
N ASP A 62 -20.17 -7.43 -7.53
CA ASP A 62 -20.11 -5.95 -7.41
C ASP A 62 -18.97 -5.46 -6.48
N ARG A 63 -18.32 -6.37 -5.74
CA ARG A 63 -17.12 -6.07 -4.92
C ARG A 63 -15.82 -6.40 -5.63
N VAL A 64 -15.86 -7.01 -6.81
CA VAL A 64 -14.64 -7.45 -7.50
C VAL A 64 -13.77 -6.28 -7.93
N GLU A 65 -14.38 -5.23 -8.48
CA GLU A 65 -13.66 -4.02 -8.91
C GLU A 65 -12.87 -3.41 -7.75
N PHE A 66 -13.51 -3.24 -6.59
CA PHE A 66 -12.87 -2.80 -5.36
C PHE A 66 -11.63 -3.64 -5.01
N TRP A 67 -11.73 -4.96 -5.01
CA TRP A 67 -10.59 -5.82 -4.64
C TRP A 67 -9.47 -5.80 -5.67
N ARG A 68 -9.79 -5.68 -6.96
CA ARG A 68 -8.78 -5.50 -8.01
C ARG A 68 -8.02 -4.20 -7.81
N GLU A 69 -8.72 -3.10 -7.57
CA GLU A 69 -8.10 -1.81 -7.34
C GLU A 69 -7.24 -1.81 -6.07
N SER A 70 -7.76 -2.35 -4.96
CA SER A 70 -6.97 -2.48 -3.72
C SER A 70 -5.70 -3.28 -3.93
N TYR A 71 -5.77 -4.42 -4.65
CA TYR A 71 -4.58 -5.22 -4.95
C TYR A 71 -3.58 -4.48 -5.86
N ARG A 72 -4.06 -3.80 -6.91
CA ARG A 72 -3.17 -3.04 -7.82
C ARG A 72 -2.45 -1.92 -7.10
N ARG A 73 -3.15 -1.18 -6.24
CA ARG A 73 -2.56 -0.13 -5.40
C ARG A 73 -1.55 -0.71 -4.42
N ALA A 74 -1.91 -1.80 -3.74
CA ALA A 74 -1.00 -2.52 -2.85
C ALA A 74 0.27 -2.97 -3.57
N LYS A 75 0.14 -3.52 -4.77
CA LYS A 75 1.26 -3.94 -5.61
C LYS A 75 2.12 -2.75 -6.04
N ASP A 76 1.52 -1.64 -6.45
CA ASP A 76 2.25 -0.42 -6.81
C ASP A 76 3.08 0.12 -5.64
N ILE A 77 2.57 0.05 -4.41
CA ILE A 77 3.28 0.46 -3.20
C ILE A 77 4.40 -0.53 -2.86
N VAL A 78 4.07 -1.82 -2.69
CA VAL A 78 4.99 -2.84 -2.18
C VAL A 78 6.12 -3.15 -3.16
N ASP A 79 5.85 -3.10 -4.46
CA ASP A 79 6.84 -3.37 -5.51
C ASP A 79 7.59 -2.09 -5.97
N ALA A 80 7.46 -0.98 -5.23
CA ALA A 80 8.23 0.22 -5.48
C ALA A 80 9.75 -0.07 -5.42
N PRO A 81 10.58 0.63 -6.22
CA PRO A 81 12.01 0.34 -6.31
C PRO A 81 12.78 0.62 -5.02
N THR A 82 12.24 1.47 -4.13
CA THR A 82 12.86 1.88 -2.87
C THR A 82 11.78 2.02 -1.78
N PRO A 83 12.15 1.92 -0.49
CA PRO A 83 11.27 2.26 0.63
C PRO A 83 10.71 3.68 0.55
N ALA A 84 11.50 4.66 0.08
CA ALA A 84 11.03 6.04 -0.06
C ALA A 84 9.98 6.20 -1.16
N GLU A 85 10.15 5.54 -2.31
CA GLU A 85 9.12 5.57 -3.35
C GLU A 85 7.88 4.77 -2.93
N SER A 86 8.03 3.67 -2.19
CA SER A 86 6.89 2.98 -1.53
C SER A 86 6.10 3.94 -0.64
N PHE A 87 6.79 4.68 0.23
CA PHE A 87 6.19 5.69 1.10
C PHE A 87 5.48 6.79 0.30
N ARG A 88 6.14 7.36 -0.72
CA ARG A 88 5.57 8.42 -1.58
C ARG A 88 4.31 7.93 -2.32
N ARG A 89 4.31 6.71 -2.84
CA ARG A 89 3.12 6.09 -3.45
C ARG A 89 1.99 5.91 -2.43
N GLY A 90 2.30 5.37 -1.25
CA GLY A 90 1.33 5.21 -0.16
C GLY A 90 0.67 6.53 0.25
N VAL A 91 1.47 7.58 0.48
CA VAL A 91 0.97 8.93 0.80
C VAL A 91 0.11 9.49 -0.34
N ARG A 92 0.54 9.31 -1.60
CA ARG A 92 -0.22 9.78 -2.77
C ARG A 92 -1.60 9.12 -2.85
N TYR A 93 -1.69 7.81 -2.61
CA TYR A 93 -2.98 7.11 -2.57
C TYR A 93 -3.84 7.59 -1.40
N SER A 94 -3.29 7.74 -0.19
CA SER A 94 -4.03 8.29 0.96
C SER A 94 -4.60 9.69 0.69
N ILE A 95 -3.84 10.56 0.01
CA ILE A 95 -4.32 11.90 -0.38
C ILE A 95 -5.43 11.80 -1.43
N ARG A 96 -5.28 10.93 -2.45
CA ARG A 96 -6.32 10.72 -3.47
C ARG A 96 -7.62 10.24 -2.85
N ASP A 97 -7.56 9.25 -1.98
CA ASP A 97 -8.73 8.71 -1.28
C ASP A 97 -9.42 9.80 -0.47
N ALA A 98 -8.67 10.60 0.29
CA ALA A 98 -9.24 11.70 1.08
C ALA A 98 -9.86 12.81 0.20
N VAL A 99 -9.31 13.06 -0.99
CA VAL A 99 -9.90 13.99 -1.97
C VAL A 99 -11.19 13.43 -2.57
N GLU A 100 -11.22 12.13 -2.90
CA GLU A 100 -12.38 11.44 -3.45
C GLU A 100 -13.53 11.33 -2.42
N GLU A 101 -13.21 11.08 -1.15
CA GLU A 101 -14.17 10.99 -0.04
C GLU A 101 -14.68 12.37 0.43
N GLY A 102 -13.95 13.44 0.13
CA GLY A 102 -14.29 14.82 0.46
C GLY A 102 -13.52 15.34 1.68
N LEU A 103 -12.47 16.11 1.43
CA LEU A 103 -11.65 16.78 2.44
C LEU A 103 -12.28 18.11 2.91
N THR A 104 -13.53 18.05 3.38
CA THR A 104 -14.39 19.25 3.54
C THR A 104 -14.36 19.88 4.94
N ASP A 105 -13.92 19.13 5.95
CA ASP A 105 -13.92 19.59 7.34
C ASP A 105 -12.65 19.17 8.10
N GLU A 106 -12.50 19.69 9.31
CA GLU A 106 -11.36 19.40 10.19
C GLU A 106 -11.25 17.92 10.52
N LYS A 107 -12.37 17.20 10.65
CA LYS A 107 -12.35 15.76 10.93
C LYS A 107 -11.76 14.97 9.76
N ALA A 108 -12.13 15.31 8.53
CA ALA A 108 -11.58 14.69 7.33
C ALA A 108 -10.07 14.96 7.22
N ILE A 109 -9.62 16.18 7.58
CA ILE A 109 -8.20 16.52 7.63
C ILE A 109 -7.47 15.65 8.66
N GLU A 110 -8.00 15.53 9.88
CA GLU A 110 -7.38 14.69 10.93
C GLU A 110 -7.34 13.21 10.57
N GLN A 111 -8.33 12.72 9.82
CA GLN A 111 -8.32 11.38 9.26
C GLN A 111 -7.19 11.19 8.24
N LEU A 112 -6.99 12.14 7.32
CA LEU A 112 -5.87 12.11 6.38
C LEU A 112 -4.52 12.19 7.09
N VAL A 113 -4.37 13.06 8.10
CA VAL A 113 -3.16 13.12 8.93
C VAL A 113 -2.87 11.78 9.57
N THR A 114 -3.89 11.12 10.11
CA THR A 114 -3.75 9.77 10.70
C THR A 114 -3.26 8.75 9.65
N GLN A 115 -3.80 8.77 8.42
CA GLN A 115 -3.32 7.90 7.34
C GLN A 115 -1.85 8.16 7.00
N ILE A 116 -1.43 9.42 6.92
CA ILE A 116 -0.03 9.79 6.65
C ILE A 116 0.88 9.30 7.80
N CYS A 117 0.45 9.40 9.05
CA CYS A 117 1.18 8.85 10.19
C CYS A 117 1.33 7.32 10.11
N TYR A 118 0.31 6.60 9.64
CA TYR A 118 0.45 5.17 9.36
C TYR A 118 1.47 4.90 8.25
N ARG A 119 1.48 5.70 7.17
CA ARG A 119 2.52 5.59 6.13
C ARG A 119 3.93 5.82 6.67
N ALA A 120 4.10 6.75 7.60
CA ALA A 120 5.40 6.97 8.24
C ALA A 120 5.84 5.77 9.11
N ALA A 121 4.89 5.15 9.82
CA ALA A 121 5.15 3.92 10.58
C ALA A 121 5.49 2.73 9.65
N ASP A 122 4.81 2.62 8.51
CA ASP A 122 5.11 1.60 7.49
C ASP A 122 6.52 1.78 6.92
N LEU A 123 6.93 3.02 6.63
CA LEU A 123 8.30 3.31 6.20
C LEU A 123 9.32 2.89 7.26
N ALA A 124 9.11 3.24 8.53
CA ALA A 124 10.00 2.82 9.61
C ALA A 124 10.11 1.28 9.69
N TYR A 125 8.98 0.57 9.56
CA TYR A 125 8.98 -0.89 9.53
C TYR A 125 9.78 -1.47 8.35
N LEU A 126 9.65 -0.89 7.15
CA LEU A 126 10.40 -1.32 5.98
C LEU A 126 11.91 -1.14 6.17
N LEU A 127 12.33 0.02 6.71
CA LEU A 127 13.73 0.32 6.99
C LEU A 127 14.32 -0.65 8.03
N ASP A 128 13.57 -0.97 9.08
CA ASP A 128 13.98 -1.96 10.09
C ASP A 128 14.12 -3.37 9.48
N LEU A 129 13.29 -3.71 8.49
CA LEU A 129 13.32 -5.00 7.81
C LEU A 129 14.56 -5.15 6.90
N THR A 130 15.05 -4.05 6.33
CA THR A 130 16.20 -4.03 5.41
C THR A 130 17.51 -3.60 6.06
N ASP A 131 17.50 -3.25 7.36
CA ASP A 131 18.63 -2.67 8.10
C ASP A 131 19.14 -1.35 7.46
N GLU A 132 18.20 -0.53 6.99
CA GLU A 132 18.46 0.75 6.34
C GLU A 132 18.02 1.93 7.23
N ARG A 133 18.47 3.14 6.91
CA ARG A 133 18.15 4.35 7.68
C ARG A 133 17.36 5.33 6.85
N LEU A 134 16.50 6.12 7.51
CA LEU A 134 15.77 7.21 6.85
C LEU A 134 16.72 8.22 6.19
N SER A 135 17.91 8.42 6.77
CA SER A 135 18.96 9.28 6.21
C SER A 135 19.40 8.85 4.81
N ASP A 136 19.37 7.56 4.53
CA ASP A 136 19.86 6.99 3.26
C ASP A 136 18.95 7.40 2.10
N TYR A 137 17.71 7.79 2.41
CA TYR A 137 16.67 8.17 1.45
C TYR A 137 16.30 9.66 1.48
N SER A 138 17.09 10.50 2.18
CA SER A 138 16.74 11.91 2.38
C SER A 138 16.67 12.75 1.11
N GLU A 139 17.39 12.38 0.05
CA GLU A 139 17.32 13.04 -1.25
C GLU A 139 16.03 12.67 -1.98
N GLU A 140 15.77 11.38 -2.15
CA GLU A 140 14.57 10.83 -2.80
C GLU A 140 13.26 11.30 -2.13
N LEU A 141 13.23 11.36 -0.79
CA LEU A 141 12.06 11.86 -0.06
C LEU A 141 11.77 13.34 -0.34
N ARG A 142 12.80 14.14 -0.63
CA ARG A 142 12.69 15.59 -0.91
C ARG A 142 12.65 15.90 -2.41
N GLU A 143 12.70 14.89 -3.27
CA GLU A 143 12.67 15.08 -4.71
C GLU A 143 11.35 15.75 -5.13
N GLU A 144 11.46 16.90 -5.80
CA GLU A 144 10.33 17.65 -6.33
C GLU A 144 10.03 17.18 -7.77
N PRO A 145 8.80 16.75 -8.08
CA PRO A 145 8.45 16.36 -9.43
C PRO A 145 8.47 17.60 -10.35
N GLY A 146 9.29 17.55 -11.41
CA GLY A 146 9.36 18.59 -12.44
C GLY A 146 10.39 19.68 -12.22
N PHE A 147 11.32 19.53 -11.27
CA PHE A 147 12.46 20.43 -11.10
C PHE A 147 13.70 19.86 -11.80
N ASP A 148 13.80 20.07 -13.12
CA ASP A 148 15.06 19.83 -13.84
C ASP A 148 16.12 20.81 -13.33
N LEU A 149 17.15 20.29 -12.66
CA LEU A 149 18.33 21.07 -12.23
C LEU A 149 19.22 21.54 -13.39
N GLU A 150 18.76 21.48 -14.65
CA GLU A 150 19.52 21.93 -15.83
C GLU A 150 19.71 23.46 -15.89
N GLY A 151 19.18 24.24 -14.92
CA GLY A 151 19.16 25.70 -14.97
C GLY A 151 20.10 26.48 -14.05
N ILE A 152 20.89 25.85 -13.15
CA ILE A 152 21.62 26.59 -12.09
C ILE A 152 23.15 26.45 -12.19
N THR A 153 23.69 26.24 -13.39
CA THR A 153 25.11 26.48 -13.67
C THR A 153 25.30 27.19 -15.00
N GLN A 154 25.20 28.52 -14.99
CA GLN A 154 25.97 29.42 -15.85
C GLN A 154 26.47 30.60 -15.03
#